data_AF-A0ABD6QGX0-F1
#
_entry.id   AF-A0ABD6QGX0-F1
#
_cell.length_a   1.000
_cell.length_b   1.000
_cell.length_c   1.000
_cell.angle_alpha   90.00
_cell.angle_beta   90.00
_cell.angle_gamma   90.00
#
_symmetry.space_group_name_H-M   'P 1'
#
loop_
_entity.id
_entity.type
_entity.pdbx_description
1 polymer ?
#
loop_
_entity_poly.entity_id
_entity_poly.type
_entity_poly.pdbx_seq_one_letter_code
_entity_poly.pdbx_strand_id
1 'polypeptide(L)' 'MATTVDASARTPKPGPCTLPHHEPGQRVSFQRWDRDAAAMVTITGVVERHQSRALTIRTDSHGTVWTSCGHVIGAVA' A
#
# COMPACT_ATOMS: atom_id res chain seq x y z
N MET A 1 24.55 6.15 -31.85
CA MET A 1 24.23 4.71 -31.90
C MET A 1 23.32 4.39 -30.73
N ALA A 2 22.12 3.86 -30.97
CA ALA A 2 21.22 3.43 -29.89
C ALA A 2 21.51 1.95 -29.59
N THR A 3 21.95 1.66 -28.37
CA THR A 3 22.03 0.29 -27.86
C THR A 3 20.62 -0.24 -27.72
N THR A 4 20.28 -1.27 -28.50
CA THR A 4 19.02 -1.99 -28.36
C THR A 4 18.98 -2.61 -26.97
N VAL A 5 18.12 -2.10 -26.10
CA VAL A 5 17.91 -2.69 -24.77
C VAL A 5 17.30 -4.07 -24.99
N ASP A 6 17.95 -5.11 -24.47
CA ASP A 6 17.40 -6.46 -24.49
C ASP A 6 16.06 -6.48 -23.75
N ALA A 7 14.98 -6.74 -24.49
CA ALA A 7 13.64 -6.79 -23.92
C ALA A 7 13.49 -7.89 -22.86
N SER A 8 14.33 -8.94 -22.92
CA SER A 8 14.37 -10.01 -21.93
C SER A 8 14.91 -9.55 -20.57
N ALA A 9 15.73 -8.50 -20.54
CA ALA A 9 16.25 -7.91 -19.31
C ALA A 9 15.21 -7.06 -18.56
N ARG A 10 14.02 -6.83 -19.13
CA ARG A 10 12.98 -6.03 -18.48
C ARG A 10 12.29 -6.84 -17.40
N THR A 11 12.37 -6.38 -16.15
CA THR A 11 11.61 -6.96 -15.04
C THR A 11 10.12 -7.01 -15.41
N PRO A 12 9.49 -8.20 -15.39
CA PRO A 12 8.07 -8.32 -15.66
C PRO A 12 7.26 -7.46 -14.70
N LYS A 13 6.13 -6.92 -15.19
CA LYS A 13 5.19 -6.24 -14.30
C LYS A 13 4.72 -7.23 -13.23
N PRO A 14 4.85 -6.92 -11.93
CA PRO A 14 4.34 -7.80 -10.89
C PRO A 14 2.84 -8.05 -11.08
N GLY A 15 2.41 -9.28 -10.80
CA GLY A 15 0.99 -9.63 -10.78
C GLY A 15 0.19 -8.87 -9.71
N PRO A 16 -1.14 -9.06 -9.67
CA PRO A 16 -1.96 -8.47 -8.61
C PRO A 16 -1.50 -8.95 -7.22
N CYS A 17 -1.65 -8.08 -6.22
CA CYS A 17 -1.46 -8.43 -4.83
C CYS A 17 -2.62 -9.31 -4.37
N THR A 18 -2.34 -10.32 -3.55
CA THR A 18 -3.32 -11.28 -3.04
C THR A 18 -3.16 -11.50 -1.54
N LEU A 19 -2.56 -10.53 -0.83
CA LEU A 19 -2.35 -10.63 0.61
C LEU A 19 -3.69 -10.61 1.34
N PRO A 20 -4.00 -11.59 2.22
CA PRO A 20 -5.31 -11.69 2.86
C PRO A 20 -5.74 -10.45 3.66
N HIS A 21 -4.80 -9.80 4.35
CA HIS A 21 -5.07 -8.58 5.12
C HIS A 21 -5.27 -7.33 4.25
N HIS A 22 -5.15 -7.44 2.93
CA HIS A 22 -5.49 -6.38 1.98
C HIS A 22 -6.91 -6.49 1.43
N GLU A 23 -7.67 -7.52 1.82
CA GLU A 23 -9.06 -7.63 1.42
C GLU A 23 -9.94 -6.56 2.09
N PRO A 24 -11.02 -6.09 1.43
CA PRO A 24 -11.97 -5.16 2.04
C PRO A 24 -12.50 -5.66 3.40
N GLY A 25 -12.60 -4.75 4.37
CA GLY A 25 -13.02 -5.03 5.74
C GLY A 25 -11.89 -5.42 6.69
N GLN A 26 -10.68 -5.69 6.18
CA GLN A 26 -9.54 -6.05 7.03
C GLN A 26 -8.93 -4.82 7.72
N ARG A 27 -8.49 -5.00 8.98
CA ARG A 27 -7.71 -3.99 9.69
C ARG A 27 -6.25 -4.04 9.27
N VAL A 28 -5.70 -2.88 9.00
CA VAL A 28 -4.32 -2.71 8.56
C VAL A 28 -3.65 -1.55 9.27
N SER A 29 -2.32 -1.58 9.27
CA SER A 29 -1.49 -0.47 9.70
C SER A 29 -0.37 -0.20 8.70
N PHE A 30 0.09 1.05 8.66
CA PHE A 30 1.21 1.47 7.84
C PHE A 30 1.85 2.73 8.43
N GLN A 31 3.11 2.98 8.11
CA GLN A 31 3.80 4.17 8.57
C GLN A 31 3.73 5.29 7.53
N ARG A 32 3.59 6.53 8.01
CA ARG A 32 3.58 7.74 7.19
C ARG A 32 4.41 8.83 7.88
N TRP A 33 5.11 9.64 7.10
CA TRP A 33 5.73 10.86 7.63
C TRP A 33 4.66 11.92 7.91
N ASP A 34 4.56 12.34 9.16
CA ASP A 34 3.75 13.48 9.57
C ASP A 34 4.64 14.74 9.61
N ARG A 35 4.20 15.79 8.91
CA ARG A 35 4.99 17.01 8.78
C ARG A 35 4.96 17.87 10.04
N ASP A 36 3.83 17.89 10.73
CA ASP A 36 3.61 18.76 11.89
C ASP A 36 4.32 18.19 13.12
N ALA A 37 4.29 16.88 13.28
CA ALA A 37 5.04 16.17 14.31
C ALA A 37 6.53 15.97 13.97
N ALA A 38 6.93 16.24 12.72
CA ALA A 38 8.26 15.97 12.18
C ALA A 38 8.75 14.53 12.50
N ALA A 39 7.86 13.56 12.36
CA ALA A 39 8.09 12.18 12.77
C ALA A 39 7.37 11.16 11.87
N MET A 40 7.86 9.91 11.89
CA MET A 40 7.14 8.78 11.33
C MET A 40 6.03 8.35 12.30
N VAL A 41 4.78 8.40 11.86
CA VAL A 41 3.62 7.98 12.64
C VAL A 41 3.04 6.68 12.10
N THR A 42 2.48 5.88 12.99
CA THR A 42 1.72 4.68 12.60
C THR A 42 0.27 5.07 12.39
N ILE A 43 -0.27 4.75 11.22
CA ILE A 43 -1.67 4.93 10.87
C ILE A 43 -2.34 3.57 10.88
N THR A 44 -3.50 3.48 11.51
CA THR A 44 -4.38 2.31 11.50
C THR A 44 -5.69 2.63 10.78
N GLY A 45 -6.30 1.61 10.20
CA GLY A 45 -7.57 1.75 9.52
C GLY A 45 -8.13 0.44 8.98
N VAL A 46 -9.19 0.55 8.20
CA VAL A 46 -9.89 -0.56 7.54
C VAL A 46 -9.78 -0.41 6.03
N VAL A 47 -9.45 -1.50 5.33
CA VAL A 47 -9.45 -1.50 3.86
C VAL A 47 -10.88 -1.36 3.34
N GLU A 48 -11.13 -0.37 2.49
CA GLU A 48 -12.42 -0.20 1.80
C GLU A 48 -12.39 -0.80 0.41
N ARG A 49 -11.24 -0.76 -0.27
CA ARG A 49 -11.09 -1.25 -1.63
C ARG A 49 -9.66 -1.71 -1.91
N HIS A 50 -9.53 -2.82 -2.61
CA HIS A 50 -8.27 -3.33 -3.13
C HIS A 50 -8.33 -3.44 -4.66
N GLN A 51 -7.41 -2.76 -5.35
CA GLN A 51 -7.32 -2.77 -6.81
C GLN A 51 -5.88 -3.06 -7.24
N SER A 52 -5.64 -4.29 -7.70
CA SER A 52 -4.33 -4.77 -8.13
C SER A 52 -3.25 -4.66 -7.04
N ARG A 53 -2.59 -3.51 -6.88
CA ARG A 53 -1.57 -3.27 -5.85
C ARG A 53 -1.76 -1.95 -5.11
N ALA A 54 -2.99 -1.43 -5.13
CA ALA A 54 -3.40 -0.21 -4.47
C ALA A 54 -4.58 -0.47 -3.53
N LEU A 55 -4.58 0.23 -2.40
CA LEU A 55 -5.56 0.15 -1.34
C LEU A 55 -6.17 1.53 -1.10
N THR A 56 -7.50 1.53 -0.96
CA THR A 56 -8.22 2.62 -0.31
C THR A 56 -8.48 2.19 1.12
N ILE A 57 -7.97 2.95 2.09
CA ILE A 57 -8.07 2.64 3.52
C ILE A 57 -8.78 3.80 4.22
N ARG A 58 -9.84 3.49 4.96
CA ARG A 58 -10.47 4.44 5.89
C ARG A 58 -9.71 4.39 7.21
N THR A 59 -9.04 5.48 7.54
CA THR A 59 -8.23 5.60 8.76
C THR A 59 -9.13 5.80 9.97
N ASP A 60 -8.61 5.39 11.13
CA ASP A 60 -9.31 5.57 12.41
C ASP A 60 -9.47 7.06 12.76
N SER A 61 -8.60 7.92 12.21
CA SER A 61 -8.66 9.38 12.32
C SER A 61 -9.66 10.06 11.37
N HIS A 62 -10.63 9.31 10.83
CA HIS A 62 -11.74 9.77 9.99
C HIS A 62 -11.38 10.23 8.55
N GLY A 63 -10.16 9.96 8.07
CA GLY A 63 -9.77 10.23 6.68
C GLY A 63 -9.79 8.98 5.80
N THR A 64 -9.83 9.16 4.48
CA THR A 64 -9.56 8.07 3.52
C THR A 64 -8.20 8.31 2.88
N VAL A 65 -7.37 7.27 2.83
CA VAL A 65 -6.07 7.30 2.15
C VAL A 65 -6.06 6.35 0.98
N TRP A 66 -5.37 6.75 -0.08
CA TRP A 66 -5.00 5.85 -1.17
C TRP A 66 -3.51 5.55 -1.07
N THR A 67 -3.14 4.28 -1.10
CA THR A 67 -1.76 3.87 -0.92
C THR A 67 -1.42 2.57 -1.67
N SER A 68 -0.13 2.29 -1.86
CA SER A 68 0.31 1.00 -2.43
C SER A 68 0.33 -0.10 -1.37
N CYS A 69 0.12 -1.35 -1.79
CA CYS A 69 0.10 -2.52 -0.90
C CYS A 69 1.40 -2.73 -0.09
N GLY A 70 2.56 -2.33 -0.63
CA GLY A 70 3.86 -2.86 -0.21
C GLY A 70 4.27 -2.61 1.24
N HIS A 71 3.88 -1.49 1.84
CA HIS A 71 4.24 -1.12 3.21
C HIS A 71 3.07 -1.27 4.20
N VAL A 72 1.96 -1.84 3.73
CA VAL A 72 0.74 -2.02 4.52
C VAL A 72 0.72 -3.42 5.11
N ILE A 73 0.74 -3.50 6.43
CA ILE A 73 0.75 -4.75 7.20
C ILE A 73 -0.60 -4.98 7.87
N GLY A 74 -0.89 -6.24 8.21
CA GLY A 74 -2.06 -6.56 9.03
C GLY A 74 -1.91 -5.93 10.41
N ALA A 75 -2.95 -5.25 10.89
CA ALA A 75 -2.96 -4.74 12.26
C ALA A 75 -3.36 -5.88 13.20
N VAL A 76 -2.54 -6.15 14.22
CA VAL A 76 -2.92 -7.05 15.32
C VAL A 76 -3.88 -6.28 16.23
N ALA A 77 -5.00 -6.91 16.58
CA ALA A 77 -6.01 -6.36 17.47
C ALA A 77 -5.50 -6.17 18.91
#